data_AF-A0A846PAQ6-F1
#
_entry.id   AF-A0A846PAQ6-F1
#
_cell.length_a   1.000
_cell.length_b   1.000
_cell.length_c   1.000
_cell.angle_alpha   90.00
_cell.angle_beta   90.00
_cell.angle_gamma   90.00
#
_symmetry.space_group_name_H-M   'P 1'
#
loop_
_entity.id
_entity.type
_entity.pdbx_description
1 polymer ?
#
loop_
_entity_poly.entity_id
_entity_poly.type
_entity_poly.pdbx_seq_one_letter_code
_entity_poly.pdbx_strand_id
1 'polypeptide(L)'
;MKIRVVIGALVIGLAVVVGTAHAAFDDYFVDRTMRIDYHHTGDANTEIVSIDRVYEYGTWAGSLENFVDQLNYGAYYHKIYDADSGELIYSRGFDSYFKEYQTSAKGRDGVIKTFHESAIIPSPKAKVIFALEKRQKEGHLEEVFRAEIDPEDVMIIRDEAADASVKVIESLFNGDPHVKADIAIIAEGYTADEEPKFRSDLKRFTKVFFTEDPCKSHREHFNVYGVFKPSQQSGIDEPRHGSFRSSAVSATFNSMGSERYILTEDNKALRDIARHVPYDALYIMINHHRYGGGGIYNFYCTFTADNQWSEYLMVHEFGHSFFGLADEYYTSVVAYEDFYPPGYEPAEPNITAALDVENVKWKHLLTEDIEVPTPWEKADYDTMSLAWQRLRGKLNDRIAKLRREGAPEEEVTAAEEEYNRRDREHALNAHEYLKASKHAGQVGVFEGAGYAIKGLYRPMVDCIMFTKAQKRFCKVCEEAMIKIIEWYSE
;
A
#
# COMPACT_ATOMS: atom_id res chain seq x y z
N MET A 1 22.91 68.61 34.19
CA MET A 1 23.66 67.72 33.28
C MET A 1 22.89 66.41 33.16
N LYS A 2 22.07 66.25 32.12
CA LYS A 2 21.36 64.99 31.80
C LYS A 2 21.46 64.79 30.30
N ILE A 3 22.36 63.89 29.89
CA ILE A 3 22.58 63.51 28.51
C ILE A 3 21.46 62.52 28.13
N ARG A 4 20.64 62.88 27.14
CA ARG A 4 19.69 61.98 26.50
C ARG A 4 20.43 61.20 25.42
N VAL A 5 20.54 59.89 25.60
CA VAL A 5 21.02 58.95 24.59
C VAL A 5 19.87 58.69 23.64
N VAL A 6 20.05 59.04 22.35
CA VAL A 6 19.15 58.66 21.26
C VAL A 6 19.72 57.39 20.65
N ILE A 7 19.04 56.25 20.84
CA ILE A 7 19.36 55.00 20.17
C ILE A 7 18.58 55.01 18.85
N GLY A 8 19.28 55.24 17.74
CA GLY A 8 18.73 55.05 16.40
C GLY A 8 18.77 53.56 16.05
N ALA A 9 17.59 52.94 15.92
CA ALA A 9 17.45 51.58 15.41
C ALA A 9 17.70 51.57 13.90
N LEU A 10 18.76 50.88 13.48
CA LEU A 10 19.07 50.58 12.08
C LEU A 10 18.18 49.40 11.64
N VAL A 11 17.15 49.68 10.82
CA VAL A 11 16.34 48.64 10.19
C VAL A 11 17.12 48.08 9.00
N ILE A 12 17.75 46.93 9.19
CA ILE A 12 18.31 46.12 8.10
C ILE A 12 17.17 45.26 7.55
N GLY A 13 16.60 45.65 6.42
CA GLY A 13 15.70 44.81 5.65
C GLY A 13 16.50 43.69 4.98
N LEU A 14 16.34 42.46 5.46
CA LEU A 14 16.81 41.27 4.76
C LEU A 14 15.58 40.53 4.21
N ALA A 15 15.15 40.92 3.01
CA ALA A 15 14.23 40.11 2.22
C ALA A 15 15.07 39.23 1.30
N VAL A 16 15.47 38.06 1.79
CA VAL A 16 15.91 36.97 0.91
C VAL A 16 14.67 36.12 0.65
N VAL A 17 13.97 36.44 -0.43
CA VAL A 17 13.07 35.47 -1.06
C VAL A 17 13.97 34.60 -1.93
N VAL A 18 14.47 33.49 -1.39
CA VAL A 18 14.93 32.38 -2.24
C VAL A 18 13.65 31.70 -2.71
N GLY A 19 13.09 32.20 -3.81
CA GLY A 19 12.22 31.35 -4.62
C GLY A 19 13.13 30.32 -5.26
N THR A 20 13.11 29.09 -4.75
CA THR A 20 13.58 27.96 -5.54
C THR A 20 12.66 27.88 -6.74
N ALA A 21 13.12 28.32 -7.91
CA ALA A 21 12.50 27.90 -9.15
C ALA A 21 12.54 26.37 -9.12
N HIS A 22 11.38 25.72 -9.00
CA HIS A 22 11.32 24.29 -9.26
C HIS A 22 11.84 24.11 -10.68
N ALA A 23 12.88 23.30 -10.85
CA ALA A 23 13.32 22.91 -12.17
C ALA A 23 12.14 22.28 -12.90
N ALA A 24 11.98 22.59 -14.19
CA ALA A 24 10.91 22.00 -14.96
C ALA A 24 11.24 20.52 -15.19
N PHE A 25 10.21 19.66 -15.30
CA PHE A 25 10.39 18.26 -15.68
C PHE A 25 11.29 18.11 -16.92
N ASP A 26 11.08 18.97 -17.91
CA ASP A 26 11.84 18.99 -19.16
C ASP A 26 13.31 19.40 -19.00
N ASP A 27 13.74 19.89 -17.84
CA ASP A 27 15.17 20.14 -17.61
C ASP A 27 15.92 18.80 -17.40
N TYR A 28 15.27 17.81 -16.79
CA TYR A 28 15.92 16.56 -16.36
C TYR A 28 15.41 15.30 -17.06
N PHE A 29 14.14 15.28 -17.48
CA PHE A 29 13.47 14.06 -17.90
C PHE A 29 12.85 14.18 -19.30
N VAL A 30 12.62 13.02 -19.92
CA VAL A 30 11.74 12.86 -21.08
C VAL A 30 10.46 12.14 -20.64
N ASP A 31 9.35 12.40 -21.33
CA ASP A 31 8.09 11.67 -21.10
C ASP A 31 8.20 10.21 -21.60
N ARG A 32 8.94 9.41 -20.83
CA ARG A 32 9.05 7.96 -20.92
C ARG A 32 9.24 7.41 -19.51
N THR A 33 8.86 6.16 -19.31
CA THR A 33 9.12 5.48 -18.05
C THR A 33 10.44 4.73 -18.12
N MET A 34 11.32 4.96 -17.12
CA MET A 34 12.44 4.09 -16.82
C MET A 34 12.08 3.19 -15.64
N ARG A 35 12.25 1.88 -15.80
CA ARG A 35 12.09 0.88 -14.74
C ARG A 35 13.44 0.29 -14.40
N ILE A 36 13.82 0.38 -13.13
CA ILE A 36 15.06 -0.17 -12.59
C ILE A 36 14.68 -1.36 -11.72
N ASP A 37 14.95 -2.57 -12.20
CA ASP A 37 14.78 -3.80 -11.45
C ASP A 37 16.01 -4.07 -10.59
N TYR A 38 15.78 -4.47 -9.34
CA TYR A 38 16.84 -4.79 -8.40
C TYR A 38 16.45 -5.94 -7.47
N HIS A 39 17.46 -6.53 -6.86
CA HIS A 39 17.31 -7.51 -5.80
C HIS A 39 17.54 -6.87 -4.44
N HIS A 40 16.64 -7.11 -3.49
CA HIS A 40 16.78 -6.75 -2.08
C HIS A 40 16.97 -8.02 -1.26
N THR A 41 18.16 -8.21 -0.68
CA THR A 41 18.55 -9.45 0.00
C THR A 41 18.93 -9.18 1.43
N GLY A 42 18.45 -10.01 2.36
CA GLY A 42 18.83 -9.87 3.75
C GLY A 42 17.90 -10.61 4.72
N ASP A 43 18.00 -10.20 5.97
CA ASP A 43 17.24 -10.69 7.13
C ASP A 43 16.76 -9.49 7.97
N ALA A 44 16.40 -9.70 9.24
CA ALA A 44 15.96 -8.61 10.12
C ALA A 44 17.02 -7.54 10.40
N ASN A 45 18.32 -7.84 10.26
CA ASN A 45 19.41 -6.97 10.68
C ASN A 45 20.35 -6.55 9.55
N THR A 46 20.26 -7.21 8.39
CA THR A 46 21.14 -7.00 7.25
C THR A 46 20.32 -6.76 5.99
N GLU A 47 20.84 -5.90 5.11
CA GLU A 47 20.30 -5.73 3.77
C GLU A 47 21.40 -5.42 2.77
N ILE A 48 21.24 -5.95 1.56
CA ILE A 48 22.10 -5.76 0.41
C ILE A 48 21.20 -5.57 -0.80
N VAL A 49 21.53 -4.60 -1.63
CA VAL A 49 20.82 -4.30 -2.87
C VAL A 49 21.78 -4.43 -4.06
N SER A 50 21.26 -4.96 -5.17
CA SER A 50 21.98 -5.04 -6.45
C SER A 50 21.03 -4.83 -7.61
N ILE A 51 21.45 -4.07 -8.63
CA ILE A 51 20.70 -3.93 -9.88
C ILE A 51 20.62 -5.28 -10.62
N ASP A 52 19.44 -5.64 -11.10
CA ASP A 52 19.25 -6.72 -12.07
C ASP A 52 19.27 -6.16 -13.49
N ARG A 53 18.26 -5.34 -13.85
CA ARG A 53 18.09 -4.80 -15.20
C ARG A 53 17.44 -3.43 -15.22
N VAL A 54 17.67 -2.68 -16.30
CA VAL A 54 17.01 -1.40 -16.56
C VAL A 54 16.24 -1.48 -17.88
N TYR A 55 15.04 -0.94 -17.85
CA TYR A 55 14.12 -0.89 -18.98
C TYR A 55 13.68 0.54 -19.22
N GLU A 56 13.36 0.85 -20.47
CA GLU A 56 12.67 2.08 -20.82
C GLU A 56 11.51 1.80 -21.77
N TYR A 57 10.32 2.28 -21.42
CA TYR A 57 9.10 2.02 -22.19
C TYR A 57 8.01 3.05 -21.91
N GLY A 58 7.02 3.10 -22.81
CA GLY A 58 5.77 3.84 -22.61
C GLY A 58 5.96 5.33 -22.33
N THR A 59 4.86 5.99 -22.01
CA THR A 59 4.82 7.34 -21.43
C THR A 59 5.03 7.23 -19.91
N TRP A 60 5.52 8.30 -19.29
CA TRP A 60 5.57 8.43 -17.84
C TRP A 60 4.14 8.63 -17.30
N ALA A 61 3.71 7.85 -16.31
CA ALA A 61 2.35 7.97 -15.79
C ALA A 61 2.20 9.17 -14.86
N GLY A 62 3.18 9.37 -13.97
CA GLY A 62 3.05 10.34 -12.90
C GLY A 62 3.06 11.79 -13.37
N SER A 63 2.90 12.67 -12.39
CA SER A 63 2.87 14.11 -12.59
C SER A 63 4.19 14.66 -13.16
N LEU A 64 4.07 15.71 -13.97
CA LEU A 64 5.19 16.50 -14.51
C LEU A 64 5.55 17.70 -13.61
N GLU A 65 4.80 17.96 -12.54
CA GLU A 65 5.03 19.05 -11.60
C GLU A 65 5.51 18.52 -10.23
N ASN A 66 4.74 17.58 -9.68
CA ASN A 66 4.98 16.87 -8.42
C ASN A 66 5.83 15.59 -8.58
N PHE A 67 7.15 15.73 -8.74
CA PHE A 67 8.07 14.59 -8.92
C PHE A 67 9.15 14.44 -7.81
N VAL A 68 9.16 15.34 -6.82
CA VAL A 68 9.94 15.18 -5.57
C VAL A 68 8.99 15.05 -4.39
N ASP A 69 8.70 13.82 -3.98
CA ASP A 69 7.76 13.45 -2.91
C ASP A 69 7.94 14.28 -1.62
N GLN A 70 6.88 15.01 -1.25
CA GLN A 70 6.77 15.80 -0.01
C GLN A 70 5.89 15.13 1.06
N LEU A 71 5.29 13.98 0.77
CA LEU A 71 4.37 13.26 1.65
C LEU A 71 5.11 12.59 2.82
N ASN A 72 6.37 12.21 2.61
CA ASN A 72 7.22 11.57 3.62
C ASN A 72 6.66 10.22 4.14
N TYR A 73 5.95 9.47 3.29
CA TYR A 73 5.38 8.15 3.63
C TYR A 73 6.30 6.99 3.22
N GLY A 74 6.14 5.84 3.86
CA GLY A 74 6.92 4.63 3.59
C GLY A 74 8.24 4.56 4.37
N ALA A 75 8.75 3.33 4.47
CA ALA A 75 10.01 2.99 5.10
C ALA A 75 11.21 3.16 4.16
N TYR A 76 10.99 3.15 2.85
CA TYR A 76 12.04 3.30 1.84
C TYR A 76 11.72 4.42 0.85
N TYR A 77 12.76 4.94 0.21
CA TYR A 77 12.68 5.97 -0.82
C TYR A 77 13.53 5.59 -2.02
N HIS A 78 12.93 5.58 -3.21
CA HIS A 78 13.70 5.71 -4.45
C HIS A 78 14.03 7.18 -4.64
N LYS A 79 15.32 7.53 -4.70
CA LYS A 79 15.77 8.89 -5.00
C LYS A 79 16.69 8.90 -6.20
N ILE A 80 16.51 9.91 -7.03
CA ILE A 80 17.31 10.14 -8.24
C ILE A 80 17.99 11.48 -8.10
N TYR A 81 19.31 11.47 -8.15
CA TYR A 81 20.11 12.68 -8.17
C TYR A 81 20.73 12.88 -9.54
N ASP A 82 20.76 14.11 -10.03
CA ASP A 82 21.55 14.47 -11.21
C ASP A 82 23.03 14.18 -10.92
N ALA A 83 23.71 13.43 -11.81
CA ALA A 83 25.06 12.95 -11.53
C ALA A 83 26.12 14.08 -11.53
N ASP A 84 25.88 15.14 -12.30
CA ASP A 84 26.83 16.25 -12.45
C ASP A 84 26.73 17.25 -11.29
N SER A 85 25.52 17.65 -10.92
CA SER A 85 25.26 18.66 -9.88
C SER A 85 25.07 18.06 -8.48
N GLY A 86 24.63 16.81 -8.38
CA GLY A 86 24.19 16.18 -7.13
C GLY A 86 22.82 16.65 -6.64
N GLU A 87 22.06 17.39 -7.44
CA GLU A 87 20.71 17.84 -7.10
C GLU A 87 19.73 16.65 -7.04
N LEU A 88 18.84 16.64 -6.04
CA LEU A 88 17.73 15.69 -5.99
C LEU A 88 16.68 16.09 -7.03
N ILE A 89 16.49 15.26 -8.05
CA ILE A 89 15.62 15.55 -9.19
C ILE A 89 14.37 14.67 -9.26
N TYR A 90 14.31 13.57 -8.50
CA TYR A 90 13.09 12.78 -8.30
C TYR A 90 13.14 12.03 -6.98
N SER A 91 11.98 11.88 -6.32
CA SER A 91 11.87 10.95 -5.20
C SER A 91 10.47 10.36 -5.04
N ARG A 92 10.41 9.13 -4.53
CA ARG A 92 9.17 8.42 -4.24
C ARG A 92 9.32 7.53 -3.00
N GLY A 93 8.49 7.76 -1.98
CA GLY A 93 8.42 6.91 -0.80
C GLY A 93 7.64 5.62 -1.07
N PHE A 94 8.03 4.50 -0.46
CA PHE A 94 7.35 3.21 -0.62
C PHE A 94 7.64 2.28 0.57
N ASP A 95 6.85 1.23 0.70
CA ASP A 95 7.16 0.05 1.51
C ASP A 95 7.44 -1.14 0.60
N SER A 96 8.13 -2.16 1.12
CA SER A 96 8.54 -3.30 0.31
C SER A 96 8.19 -4.63 0.95
N TYR A 97 8.13 -5.69 0.14
CA TYR A 97 7.98 -7.03 0.67
C TYR A 97 9.19 -7.42 1.53
N PHE A 98 10.40 -6.95 1.18
CA PHE A 98 11.55 -7.12 2.05
C PHE A 98 11.35 -6.50 3.44
N LYS A 99 10.87 -5.24 3.54
CA LYS A 99 10.57 -4.56 4.81
C LYS A 99 9.67 -5.42 5.70
N GLU A 100 8.59 -5.95 5.14
CA GLU A 100 7.69 -6.83 5.89
C GLU A 100 8.39 -8.13 6.32
N TYR A 101 9.19 -8.74 5.44
CA TYR A 101 9.94 -9.95 5.74
C TYR A 101 10.92 -9.77 6.90
N GLN A 102 11.57 -8.60 7.03
CA GLN A 102 12.45 -8.29 8.16
C GLN A 102 11.75 -8.41 9.51
N THR A 103 10.42 -8.20 9.55
CA THR A 103 9.61 -8.31 10.77
C THR A 103 9.02 -9.70 10.98
N SER A 104 9.22 -10.63 10.04
CA SER A 104 8.75 -12.01 10.17
C SER A 104 9.66 -12.84 11.08
N ALA A 105 9.12 -13.92 11.66
CA ALA A 105 9.90 -14.85 12.50
C ALA A 105 11.16 -15.37 11.78
N LYS A 106 11.05 -15.71 10.48
CA LYS A 106 12.21 -16.18 9.68
C LYS A 106 13.27 -15.10 9.52
N GLY A 107 12.86 -13.87 9.23
CA GLY A 107 13.80 -12.74 9.11
C GLY A 107 14.51 -12.48 10.43
N ARG A 108 13.78 -12.53 11.56
CA ARG A 108 14.33 -12.37 12.91
C ARG A 108 15.27 -13.49 13.33
N ASP A 109 15.00 -14.72 12.87
CA ASP A 109 15.87 -15.89 13.06
C ASP A 109 17.14 -15.85 12.19
N GLY A 110 17.35 -14.79 11.41
CA GLY A 110 18.54 -14.62 10.55
C GLY A 110 18.49 -15.41 9.25
N VAL A 111 17.30 -15.85 8.82
CA VAL A 111 17.14 -16.47 7.50
C VAL A 111 17.27 -15.39 6.44
N ILE A 112 18.28 -15.51 5.60
CA ILE A 112 18.48 -14.59 4.47
C ILE A 112 17.56 -14.99 3.32
N LYS A 113 16.84 -14.01 2.77
CA LYS A 113 16.01 -14.16 1.57
C LYS A 113 16.24 -13.00 0.62
N THR A 114 16.03 -13.25 -0.67
CA THR A 114 16.08 -12.26 -1.74
C THR A 114 14.69 -12.00 -2.32
N PHE A 115 14.38 -10.72 -2.55
CA PHE A 115 13.17 -10.25 -3.21
C PHE A 115 13.55 -9.48 -4.47
N HIS A 116 12.76 -9.63 -5.53
CA HIS A 116 12.90 -8.84 -6.75
C HIS A 116 11.93 -7.66 -6.69
N GLU A 117 12.43 -6.45 -6.87
CA GLU A 117 11.69 -5.19 -6.73
C GLU A 117 12.00 -4.26 -7.91
N SER A 118 11.21 -3.20 -8.06
CA SER A 118 11.36 -2.25 -9.17
C SER A 118 11.15 -0.82 -8.70
N ALA A 119 12.06 0.07 -9.08
CA ALA A 119 11.82 1.50 -9.08
C ALA A 119 11.24 1.91 -10.44
N ILE A 120 10.18 2.72 -10.42
CA ILE A 120 9.55 3.29 -11.63
C ILE A 120 9.75 4.80 -11.55
N ILE A 121 10.48 5.36 -12.51
CA ILE A 121 10.90 6.76 -12.53
C ILE A 121 10.67 7.35 -13.93
N PRO A 122 10.55 8.69 -14.06
CA PRO A 122 10.65 9.33 -15.36
C PRO A 122 12.04 9.12 -15.96
N SER A 123 12.13 8.87 -17.27
CA SER A 123 13.40 8.62 -17.95
C SER A 123 14.29 9.86 -17.93
N PRO A 124 15.52 9.79 -17.37
CA PRO A 124 16.42 10.93 -17.33
C PRO A 124 17.09 11.21 -18.68
N LYS A 125 17.40 12.49 -18.94
CA LYS A 125 18.13 12.97 -20.13
C LYS A 125 19.64 12.80 -20.03
N ALA A 126 20.16 12.77 -18.81
CA ALA A 126 21.58 12.67 -18.50
C ALA A 126 21.82 11.58 -17.45
N LYS A 127 23.10 11.32 -17.14
CA LYS A 127 23.47 10.38 -16.09
C LYS A 127 22.86 10.78 -14.76
N VAL A 128 22.40 9.78 -14.01
CA VAL A 128 21.83 9.98 -12.69
C VAL A 128 22.42 9.02 -11.69
N ILE A 129 22.30 9.37 -10.42
CA ILE A 129 22.53 8.49 -9.29
C ILE A 129 21.17 7.98 -8.81
N PHE A 130 20.93 6.68 -8.93
CA PHE A 130 19.86 6.00 -8.23
C PHE A 130 20.32 5.63 -6.82
N ALA A 131 19.60 6.13 -5.82
CA ALA A 131 19.80 5.80 -4.42
C ALA A 131 18.54 5.16 -3.85
N LEU A 132 18.73 4.10 -3.06
CA LEU A 132 17.71 3.61 -2.16
C LEU A 132 18.05 4.12 -0.76
N GLU A 133 17.12 4.87 -0.16
CA GLU A 133 17.25 5.31 1.22
C GLU A 133 16.20 4.62 2.10
N LYS A 134 16.59 4.32 3.34
CA LYS A 134 15.73 3.70 4.36
C LYS A 134 15.51 4.65 5.51
N ARG A 135 14.27 4.68 6.01
CA ARG A 135 13.90 5.41 7.20
C ARG A 135 14.47 4.72 8.43
N GLN A 136 15.28 5.46 9.16
CA GLN A 136 15.76 5.05 10.45
C GLN A 136 14.70 5.25 11.52
N LYS A 137 14.97 4.62 12.65
CA LYS A 137 14.16 4.70 13.87
C LYS A 137 13.89 6.14 14.30
N GLU A 138 14.87 7.01 14.16
CA GLU A 138 14.81 8.44 14.48
C GLU A 138 13.99 9.26 13.46
N GLY A 139 13.49 8.61 12.39
CA GLY A 139 12.61 9.20 11.39
C GLY A 139 13.32 9.78 10.16
N HIS A 140 14.64 9.97 10.22
CA HIS A 140 15.43 10.43 9.07
C HIS A 140 15.74 9.29 8.09
N LEU A 141 16.01 9.65 6.83
CA LEU A 141 16.40 8.69 5.80
C LEU A 141 17.93 8.53 5.77
N GLU A 142 18.41 7.32 5.50
CA GLU A 142 19.82 7.02 5.23
C GLU A 142 19.96 6.16 3.97
N GLU A 143 21.00 6.44 3.18
CA GLU A 143 21.33 5.66 1.99
C GLU A 143 21.76 4.24 2.35
N VAL A 144 21.06 3.24 1.79
CA VAL A 144 21.40 1.82 1.90
C VAL A 144 21.94 1.24 0.59
N PHE A 145 21.74 1.95 -0.53
CA PHE A 145 22.25 1.57 -1.84
C PHE A 145 22.43 2.77 -2.75
N ARG A 146 23.43 2.68 -3.65
CA ARG A 146 23.72 3.70 -4.66
C ARG A 146 24.25 3.07 -5.94
N ALA A 147 23.76 3.53 -7.08
CA ALA A 147 24.29 3.19 -8.41
C ALA A 147 24.20 4.39 -9.37
N GLU A 148 25.20 4.55 -10.24
CA GLU A 148 25.10 5.43 -11.41
C GLU A 148 24.33 4.70 -12.50
N ILE A 149 23.35 5.38 -13.11
CA ILE A 149 22.59 4.90 -14.27
C ILE A 149 22.85 5.88 -15.41
N ASP A 150 23.36 5.35 -16.52
CA ASP A 150 23.55 6.10 -17.75
C ASP A 150 22.37 5.82 -18.69
N PRO A 151 21.49 6.81 -19.00
CA PRO A 151 20.35 6.59 -19.90
C PRO A 151 20.77 6.25 -21.33
N GLU A 152 22.03 6.45 -21.72
CA GLU A 152 22.59 6.03 -23.00
C GLU A 152 23.15 4.61 -22.99
N ASP A 153 23.13 3.90 -21.86
CA ASP A 153 23.65 2.53 -21.76
C ASP A 153 22.93 1.61 -22.77
N VAL A 154 23.74 0.90 -23.55
CA VAL A 154 23.32 -0.07 -24.58
C VAL A 154 22.64 -1.29 -23.98
N MET A 155 22.81 -1.54 -22.68
CA MET A 155 22.18 -2.62 -21.94
C MET A 155 20.75 -2.29 -21.47
N ILE A 156 20.33 -1.02 -21.54
CA ILE A 156 18.93 -0.63 -21.25
C ILE A 156 18.01 -1.24 -22.31
N ILE A 157 17.03 -2.02 -21.85
CA ILE A 157 16.07 -2.72 -22.71
C ILE A 157 14.96 -1.74 -23.12
N ARG A 158 14.84 -1.50 -24.44
CA ARG A 158 13.89 -0.52 -25.03
C ARG A 158 12.82 -1.15 -25.91
N ASP A 159 12.63 -2.47 -25.80
CA ASP A 159 11.62 -3.20 -26.57
C ASP A 159 10.25 -2.58 -26.34
N GLU A 160 9.40 -2.46 -27.36
CA GLU A 160 8.00 -2.09 -27.17
C GLU A 160 7.28 -3.21 -26.38
N ALA A 161 6.25 -2.86 -25.60
CA ALA A 161 5.46 -3.85 -24.87
C ALA A 161 4.70 -4.74 -25.89
N ALA A 162 5.31 -5.87 -26.26
CA ALA A 162 4.92 -6.67 -27.43
C ALA A 162 4.27 -8.01 -27.07
N ASP A 163 3.86 -8.22 -25.81
CA ASP A 163 3.15 -9.45 -25.45
C ASP A 163 1.72 -9.40 -26.00
N ALA A 164 1.55 -9.89 -27.23
CA ALA A 164 0.27 -9.93 -27.93
C ALA A 164 -0.81 -10.76 -27.23
N SER A 165 -0.46 -11.52 -26.18
CA SER A 165 -1.44 -12.22 -25.33
C SER A 165 -2.09 -11.30 -24.30
N VAL A 166 -1.49 -10.15 -24.01
CA VAL A 166 -2.02 -9.16 -23.06
C VAL A 166 -3.09 -8.31 -23.72
N LYS A 167 -4.22 -8.15 -23.05
CA LYS A 167 -5.33 -7.29 -23.48
C LYS A 167 -5.55 -6.18 -22.46
N VAL A 168 -5.58 -4.95 -22.94
CA VAL A 168 -5.91 -3.77 -22.12
C VAL A 168 -7.39 -3.45 -22.25
N ILE A 169 -8.01 -3.09 -21.13
CA ILE A 169 -9.42 -2.75 -21.01
C ILE A 169 -9.53 -1.44 -20.22
N GLU A 170 -9.94 -0.38 -20.88
CA GLU A 170 -10.23 0.89 -20.21
C GLU A 170 -11.57 0.78 -19.46
N SER A 171 -11.50 0.69 -18.13
CA SER A 171 -12.69 0.64 -17.27
C SER A 171 -13.16 2.05 -16.90
N LEU A 172 -12.21 2.97 -16.78
CA LEU A 172 -12.42 4.41 -16.60
C LEU A 172 -11.27 5.16 -17.27
N PHE A 173 -11.60 6.14 -18.10
CA PHE A 173 -10.60 7.05 -18.68
C PHE A 173 -11.14 8.47 -18.62
N ASN A 174 -10.47 9.32 -17.84
CA ASN A 174 -10.85 10.72 -17.60
C ASN A 174 -9.83 11.71 -18.18
N GLY A 175 -8.73 11.25 -18.77
CA GLY A 175 -7.82 12.10 -19.52
C GLY A 175 -6.36 11.68 -19.46
N ASP A 176 -5.50 12.65 -19.74
CA ASP A 176 -4.04 12.53 -19.77
C ASP A 176 -3.50 11.93 -18.45
N PRO A 177 -2.65 10.88 -18.50
CA PRO A 177 -2.07 10.25 -17.31
C PRO A 177 -1.33 11.24 -16.40
N HIS A 178 -0.67 12.26 -16.96
CA HIS A 178 0.14 13.21 -16.18
C HIS A 178 -0.62 14.04 -15.16
N VAL A 179 -1.95 14.06 -15.24
CA VAL A 179 -2.85 14.80 -14.33
C VAL A 179 -3.93 13.88 -13.76
N LYS A 180 -3.66 12.57 -13.70
CA LYS A 180 -4.57 11.55 -13.17
C LYS A 180 -3.78 10.56 -12.34
N ALA A 181 -4.42 10.01 -11.30
CA ALA A 181 -3.96 8.80 -10.67
C ALA A 181 -4.31 7.59 -11.55
N ASP A 182 -3.31 7.02 -12.23
CA ASP A 182 -3.48 5.89 -13.13
C ASP A 182 -3.42 4.55 -12.36
N ILE A 183 -4.53 3.82 -12.36
CA ILE A 183 -4.65 2.52 -11.71
C ILE A 183 -4.61 1.40 -12.74
N ALA A 184 -3.66 0.48 -12.62
CA ALA A 184 -3.62 -0.76 -13.39
C ALA A 184 -4.04 -1.97 -12.55
N ILE A 185 -5.14 -2.61 -12.95
CA ILE A 185 -5.71 -3.82 -12.34
C ILE A 185 -5.33 -5.04 -13.20
N ILE A 186 -4.36 -5.81 -12.71
CA ILE A 186 -3.81 -7.00 -13.34
C ILE A 186 -4.72 -8.20 -13.06
N ALA A 187 -5.09 -8.94 -14.09
CA ALA A 187 -5.83 -10.19 -13.97
C ALA A 187 -4.92 -11.31 -13.46
N GLU A 188 -5.29 -11.95 -12.35
CA GLU A 188 -4.57 -13.10 -11.81
C GLU A 188 -5.49 -14.30 -11.58
N GLY A 189 -5.08 -15.48 -12.05
CA GLY A 189 -5.86 -16.71 -11.97
C GLY A 189 -7.09 -16.76 -12.89
N TYR A 190 -7.20 -15.85 -13.87
CA TYR A 190 -8.23 -15.90 -14.92
C TYR A 190 -7.64 -16.55 -16.18
N THR A 191 -8.22 -17.67 -16.61
CA THR A 191 -7.87 -18.31 -17.89
C THR A 191 -8.41 -17.52 -19.08
N ALA A 192 -7.98 -17.87 -20.30
CA ALA A 192 -8.47 -17.23 -21.53
C ALA A 192 -10.00 -17.27 -21.67
N ASP A 193 -10.65 -18.37 -21.28
CA ASP A 193 -12.11 -18.54 -21.33
C ASP A 193 -12.84 -17.72 -20.25
N GLU A 194 -12.11 -17.25 -19.23
CA GLU A 194 -12.63 -16.43 -18.13
C GLU A 194 -12.43 -14.92 -18.36
N GLU A 195 -11.96 -14.48 -19.54
CA GLU A 195 -11.92 -13.06 -19.89
C GLU A 195 -13.27 -12.34 -19.69
N PRO A 196 -14.43 -12.91 -20.06
CA PRO A 196 -15.72 -12.28 -19.78
C PRO A 196 -15.98 -12.07 -18.28
N LYS A 197 -15.52 -13.01 -17.44
CA LYS A 197 -15.60 -12.90 -15.99
C LYS A 197 -14.71 -11.76 -15.49
N PHE A 198 -13.45 -11.71 -15.93
CA PHE A 198 -12.52 -10.62 -15.59
C PHE A 198 -13.11 -9.25 -15.93
N ARG A 199 -13.71 -9.09 -17.13
CA ARG A 199 -14.37 -7.82 -17.53
C ARG A 199 -15.53 -7.44 -16.60
N SER A 200 -16.33 -8.43 -16.18
CA SER A 200 -17.41 -8.21 -15.23
C SER A 200 -16.89 -7.80 -13.85
N ASP A 201 -15.86 -8.49 -13.36
CA ASP A 201 -15.21 -8.19 -12.09
C ASP A 201 -14.56 -6.80 -12.13
N LEU A 202 -13.82 -6.48 -13.18
CA LEU A 202 -13.20 -5.17 -13.39
C LEU A 202 -14.24 -4.05 -13.31
N LYS A 203 -15.36 -4.19 -14.02
CA LYS A 203 -16.47 -3.23 -13.97
C LYS A 203 -17.05 -3.10 -12.56
N ARG A 204 -17.24 -4.22 -11.85
CA ARG A 204 -17.72 -4.24 -10.47
C ARG A 204 -16.76 -3.48 -9.55
N PHE A 205 -15.49 -3.83 -9.53
CA PHE A 205 -14.53 -3.23 -8.61
C PHE A 205 -14.20 -1.79 -8.94
N THR A 206 -14.19 -1.42 -10.23
CA THR A 206 -14.14 0.01 -10.63
C THR A 206 -15.32 0.77 -10.03
N LYS A 207 -16.54 0.21 -10.06
CA LYS A 207 -17.70 0.86 -9.42
C LYS A 207 -17.55 0.93 -7.89
N VAL A 208 -17.10 -0.15 -7.25
CA VAL A 208 -16.90 -0.21 -5.79
C VAL A 208 -15.92 0.86 -5.33
N PHE A 209 -14.81 1.03 -6.05
CA PHE A 209 -13.76 2.00 -5.71
C PHE A 209 -14.30 3.44 -5.61
N PHE A 210 -15.27 3.79 -6.45
CA PHE A 210 -15.91 5.10 -6.47
C PHE A 210 -17.27 5.16 -5.74
N THR A 211 -17.53 4.24 -4.79
CA THR A 211 -18.81 4.20 -4.06
C THR A 211 -18.84 5.13 -2.85
N GLU A 212 -17.71 5.31 -2.15
CA GLU A 212 -17.61 6.14 -0.94
C GLU A 212 -16.56 7.24 -1.13
N ASP A 213 -16.66 8.28 -0.31
CA ASP A 213 -15.70 9.39 -0.29
C ASP A 213 -14.36 8.97 0.37
N PRO A 214 -13.24 9.62 -0.01
CA PRO A 214 -13.13 10.71 -0.98
C PRO A 214 -13.09 10.28 -2.46
N CYS A 215 -12.85 9.00 -2.76
CA CYS A 215 -12.70 8.53 -4.14
C CYS A 215 -13.93 8.86 -5.01
N LYS A 216 -15.15 8.71 -4.46
CA LYS A 216 -16.40 9.06 -5.15
C LYS A 216 -16.41 10.51 -5.67
N SER A 217 -16.11 11.48 -4.80
CA SER A 217 -16.14 12.90 -5.17
C SER A 217 -14.95 13.34 -6.03
N HIS A 218 -13.89 12.54 -6.08
CA HIS A 218 -12.70 12.81 -6.89
C HIS A 218 -12.59 11.86 -8.08
N ARG A 219 -13.70 11.28 -8.54
CA ARG A 219 -13.69 10.26 -9.59
C ARG A 219 -13.04 10.74 -10.88
N GLU A 220 -13.15 12.03 -11.23
CA GLU A 220 -12.48 12.61 -12.40
C GLU A 220 -10.94 12.60 -12.34
N HIS A 221 -10.35 12.44 -11.15
CA HIS A 221 -8.90 12.47 -10.95
C HIS A 221 -8.22 11.11 -11.23
N PHE A 222 -8.96 10.10 -11.69
CA PHE A 222 -8.42 8.75 -11.89
C PHE A 222 -8.60 8.25 -13.32
N ASN A 223 -7.66 7.42 -13.76
CA ASN A 223 -7.88 6.45 -14.83
C ASN A 223 -7.81 5.03 -14.24
N VAL A 224 -8.54 4.09 -14.83
CA VAL A 224 -8.55 2.68 -14.42
C VAL A 224 -8.47 1.78 -15.64
N TYR A 225 -7.37 1.04 -15.70
CA TYR A 225 -7.09 0.05 -16.74
C TYR A 225 -7.16 -1.36 -16.15
N GLY A 226 -7.87 -2.26 -16.82
CA GLY A 226 -7.71 -3.70 -16.63
C GLY A 226 -6.66 -4.25 -17.59
N VAL A 227 -5.68 -4.98 -17.08
CA VAL A 227 -4.63 -5.62 -17.87
C VAL A 227 -4.77 -7.12 -17.75
N PHE A 228 -5.29 -7.73 -18.81
CA PHE A 228 -5.62 -9.15 -18.84
C PHE A 228 -4.51 -9.93 -19.54
N LYS A 229 -3.73 -10.70 -18.77
CA LYS A 229 -2.90 -11.79 -19.28
C LYS A 229 -3.53 -13.12 -18.86
N PRO A 230 -3.88 -14.02 -19.80
CA PRO A 230 -4.50 -15.28 -19.43
C PRO A 230 -3.54 -16.14 -18.60
N SER A 231 -4.03 -16.59 -17.45
CA SER A 231 -3.41 -17.66 -16.65
C SER A 231 -3.58 -19.01 -17.34
N GLN A 232 -2.65 -19.94 -17.12
CA GLN A 232 -2.77 -21.31 -17.67
C GLN A 232 -3.83 -22.11 -16.92
N GLN A 233 -4.05 -21.80 -15.64
CA GLN A 233 -5.07 -22.44 -14.80
C GLN A 233 -5.89 -21.38 -14.08
N SER A 234 -7.14 -21.73 -13.76
CA SER A 234 -8.03 -20.89 -12.96
C SER A 234 -7.62 -20.96 -11.49
N GLY A 235 -7.65 -19.82 -10.80
CA GLY A 235 -7.21 -19.66 -9.41
C GLY A 235 -5.70 -19.52 -9.24
N ILE A 236 -5.25 -19.58 -7.99
CA ILE A 236 -3.86 -19.38 -7.57
C ILE A 236 -3.41 -20.49 -6.62
N ASP A 237 -2.15 -20.44 -6.19
CA ASP A 237 -1.58 -21.39 -5.24
C ASP A 237 -2.24 -21.31 -3.84
N GLU A 238 -2.60 -22.48 -3.29
CA GLU A 238 -2.99 -22.68 -1.89
C GLU A 238 -2.10 -23.74 -1.22
N PRO A 239 -0.85 -23.38 -0.81
CA PRO A 239 0.13 -24.34 -0.32
C PRO A 239 -0.36 -25.18 0.87
N ARG A 240 -1.07 -24.58 1.83
CA ARG A 240 -1.63 -25.31 3.00
C ARG A 240 -2.75 -26.30 2.64
N HIS A 241 -3.39 -26.12 1.48
CA HIS A 241 -4.38 -27.04 0.91
C HIS A 241 -3.76 -27.99 -0.12
N GLY A 242 -2.46 -27.89 -0.40
CA GLY A 242 -1.78 -28.72 -1.39
C GLY A 242 -2.19 -28.43 -2.84
N SER A 243 -2.75 -27.25 -3.12
CA SER A 243 -3.13 -26.83 -4.47
C SER A 243 -2.09 -25.89 -5.05
N PHE A 244 -1.60 -26.17 -6.25
CA PHE A 244 -0.63 -25.34 -6.96
C PHE A 244 -1.12 -25.11 -8.40
N ARG A 245 -1.15 -23.86 -8.84
CA ARG A 245 -1.72 -23.37 -10.09
C ARG A 245 -0.68 -22.56 -10.84
N SER A 246 -0.55 -22.82 -12.14
CA SER A 246 0.22 -21.96 -13.03
C SER A 246 -0.62 -20.75 -13.42
N SER A 247 -0.45 -19.65 -12.70
CA SER A 247 -1.13 -18.37 -12.90
C SER A 247 -0.22 -17.31 -13.52
N ALA A 248 -0.78 -16.15 -13.89
CA ALA A 248 -0.10 -15.14 -14.72
C ALA A 248 1.06 -14.44 -13.98
N VAL A 249 0.89 -14.20 -12.68
CA VAL A 249 1.92 -13.59 -11.83
C VAL A 249 2.28 -14.46 -10.63
N SER A 250 1.94 -15.74 -10.62
CA SER A 250 2.32 -16.69 -9.56
C SER A 250 1.97 -16.18 -8.14
N ALA A 251 0.83 -15.52 -7.97
CA ALA A 251 0.37 -15.12 -6.65
C ALA A 251 0.08 -16.36 -5.79
N THR A 252 0.29 -16.26 -4.48
CA THR A 252 0.15 -17.41 -3.58
C THR A 252 -0.46 -16.99 -2.26
N PHE A 253 -1.40 -17.80 -1.75
CA PHE A 253 -1.75 -17.72 -0.34
C PHE A 253 -0.55 -18.13 0.51
N ASN A 254 -0.60 -17.85 1.82
CA ASN A 254 0.44 -18.28 2.76
C ASN A 254 1.75 -17.48 2.67
N SER A 255 1.72 -16.28 2.08
CA SER A 255 2.85 -15.36 2.11
C SER A 255 3.30 -15.07 3.55
N MET A 256 4.60 -15.17 3.78
CA MET A 256 5.24 -15.12 5.11
C MET A 256 4.64 -16.06 6.17
N GLY A 257 3.94 -17.12 5.77
CA GLY A 257 3.32 -18.09 6.66
C GLY A 257 1.91 -17.72 7.14
N SER A 258 1.42 -16.51 6.83
CA SER A 258 0.06 -16.07 7.18
C SER A 258 -0.99 -16.67 6.24
N GLU A 259 -2.00 -17.32 6.83
CA GLU A 259 -2.91 -18.21 6.10
C GLU A 259 -3.64 -17.56 4.90
N ARG A 260 -3.96 -16.27 5.03
CA ARG A 260 -4.79 -15.50 4.08
C ARG A 260 -4.03 -14.34 3.42
N TYR A 261 -2.76 -14.19 3.75
CA TYR A 261 -1.95 -13.15 3.13
C TYR A 261 -1.55 -13.63 1.74
N ILE A 262 -1.87 -12.82 0.73
CA ILE A 262 -1.59 -13.15 -0.67
C ILE A 262 -0.64 -12.11 -1.23
N LEU A 263 0.51 -12.57 -1.71
CA LEU A 263 1.47 -11.75 -2.43
C LEU A 263 2.00 -12.54 -3.63
N THR A 264 2.72 -11.86 -4.52
CA THR A 264 3.57 -12.47 -5.55
C THR A 264 5.03 -12.11 -5.35
N GLU A 265 5.92 -13.07 -5.57
CA GLU A 265 7.36 -12.85 -5.64
C GLU A 265 7.85 -12.72 -7.09
N ASP A 266 6.97 -12.95 -8.07
CA ASP A 266 7.25 -12.76 -9.50
C ASP A 266 6.99 -11.31 -9.94
N ASN A 267 7.67 -10.39 -9.27
CA ASN A 267 7.59 -8.95 -9.56
C ASN A 267 7.97 -8.66 -11.03
N LYS A 268 8.90 -9.43 -11.60
CA LYS A 268 9.28 -9.24 -13.00
C LYS A 268 8.10 -9.50 -13.94
N ALA A 269 7.39 -10.63 -13.80
CA ALA A 269 6.21 -10.91 -14.60
C ALA A 269 5.11 -9.85 -14.38
N LEU A 270 4.86 -9.46 -13.12
CA LEU A 270 3.88 -8.42 -12.79
C LEU A 270 4.15 -7.12 -13.56
N ARG A 271 5.40 -6.65 -13.52
CA ARG A 271 5.80 -5.38 -14.15
C ARG A 271 5.88 -5.49 -15.68
N ASP A 272 6.24 -6.66 -16.22
CA ASP A 272 6.21 -6.95 -17.65
C ASP A 272 4.77 -6.98 -18.21
N ILE A 273 3.78 -7.34 -17.38
CA ILE A 273 2.36 -7.24 -17.72
C ILE A 273 1.90 -5.78 -17.58
N ALA A 274 2.22 -5.12 -16.46
CA ALA A 274 1.74 -3.78 -16.15
C ALA A 274 2.20 -2.71 -17.15
N ARG A 275 3.41 -2.84 -17.72
CA ARG A 275 3.97 -1.89 -18.70
C ARG A 275 3.18 -1.69 -20.01
N HIS A 276 2.06 -2.39 -20.20
CA HIS A 276 1.15 -2.18 -21.33
C HIS A 276 0.25 -0.94 -21.16
N VAL A 277 0.25 -0.32 -19.98
CA VAL A 277 -0.46 0.93 -19.68
C VAL A 277 0.43 1.86 -18.84
N PRO A 278 0.21 3.19 -18.87
CA PRO A 278 0.71 4.06 -17.81
C PRO A 278 0.04 3.66 -16.49
N TYR A 279 0.80 3.68 -15.40
CA TYR A 279 0.26 3.40 -14.07
C TYR A 279 1.08 4.09 -12.98
N ASP A 280 0.38 4.61 -11.98
CA ASP A 280 0.92 5.03 -10.69
C ASP A 280 0.74 3.97 -9.62
N ALA A 281 -0.30 3.13 -9.78
CA ALA A 281 -0.73 2.18 -8.77
C ALA A 281 -1.06 0.80 -9.36
N LEU A 282 -0.58 -0.26 -8.71
CA LEU A 282 -0.74 -1.65 -9.16
C LEU A 282 -1.66 -2.45 -8.26
N TYR A 283 -2.63 -3.12 -8.89
CA TYR A 283 -3.63 -3.95 -8.25
C TYR A 283 -3.65 -5.32 -8.91
N ILE A 284 -3.72 -6.37 -8.11
CA ILE A 284 -3.79 -7.74 -8.59
C ILE A 284 -5.15 -8.31 -8.17
N MET A 285 -6.07 -8.38 -9.14
CA MET A 285 -7.39 -8.93 -8.92
C MET A 285 -7.35 -10.43 -9.16
N ILE A 286 -7.66 -11.20 -8.11
CA ILE A 286 -7.49 -12.65 -8.09
C ILE A 286 -8.82 -13.37 -8.27
N ASN A 287 -8.89 -14.26 -9.26
CA ASN A 287 -10.03 -15.15 -9.50
C ASN A 287 -10.11 -16.25 -8.44
N HIS A 288 -10.62 -15.93 -7.25
CA HIS A 288 -10.73 -16.89 -6.15
C HIS A 288 -11.86 -16.54 -5.19
N HIS A 289 -12.47 -17.56 -4.58
CA HIS A 289 -13.60 -17.43 -3.66
C HIS A 289 -13.19 -17.39 -2.18
N ARG A 290 -12.03 -17.97 -1.83
CA ARG A 290 -11.48 -17.88 -0.47
C ARG A 290 -11.03 -16.46 -0.16
N TYR A 291 -11.33 -15.98 1.05
CA TYR A 291 -10.89 -14.67 1.53
C TYR A 291 -9.36 -14.63 1.64
N GLY A 292 -8.73 -13.66 0.99
CA GLY A 292 -7.33 -13.31 1.18
C GLY A 292 -6.93 -12.12 0.30
N GLY A 293 -5.90 -11.42 0.72
CA GLY A 293 -5.42 -10.19 0.08
C GLY A 293 -4.17 -9.68 0.77
N GLY A 294 -3.73 -8.49 0.38
CA GLY A 294 -2.62 -7.76 0.97
C GLY A 294 -2.37 -6.45 0.25
N GLY A 295 -1.75 -5.48 0.91
CA GLY A 295 -1.46 -4.18 0.34
C GLY A 295 -0.19 -3.60 0.94
N ILE A 296 0.75 -3.20 0.09
CA ILE A 296 2.02 -2.60 0.49
C ILE A 296 2.17 -1.28 -0.26
N TYR A 297 2.44 -0.20 0.49
CA TYR A 297 2.47 1.18 -0.02
C TYR A 297 3.43 1.35 -1.21
N ASN A 298 2.93 1.88 -2.33
CA ASN A 298 3.60 2.06 -3.61
C ASN A 298 4.31 0.81 -4.18
N PHE A 299 3.86 -0.38 -3.77
CA PHE A 299 4.34 -1.66 -4.31
C PHE A 299 3.28 -2.33 -5.18
N TYR A 300 2.25 -2.90 -4.55
CA TYR A 300 0.99 -3.32 -5.16
C TYR A 300 -0.02 -3.72 -4.06
N CYS A 301 -1.27 -3.98 -4.45
CA CYS A 301 -2.22 -4.73 -3.62
C CYS A 301 -2.71 -6.01 -4.32
N THR A 302 -3.22 -6.95 -3.53
CA THR A 302 -3.90 -8.16 -3.98
C THR A 302 -5.24 -8.29 -3.29
N PHE A 303 -6.25 -8.82 -3.99
CA PHE A 303 -7.54 -9.15 -3.39
C PHE A 303 -8.27 -10.23 -4.18
N THR A 304 -9.01 -11.10 -3.48
CA THR A 304 -9.81 -12.14 -4.12
C THR A 304 -11.20 -11.64 -4.49
N ALA A 305 -11.64 -11.92 -5.72
CA ALA A 305 -12.84 -11.31 -6.32
C ALA A 305 -14.18 -11.92 -5.84
N ASP A 306 -14.20 -13.20 -5.44
CA ASP A 306 -15.43 -13.98 -5.31
C ASP A 306 -15.75 -14.40 -3.87
N ASN A 307 -15.36 -13.58 -2.90
CA ASN A 307 -15.67 -13.79 -1.50
C ASN A 307 -16.70 -12.77 -0.99
N GLN A 308 -17.40 -13.07 0.11
CA GLN A 308 -18.46 -12.21 0.66
C GLN A 308 -18.00 -10.81 1.09
N TRP A 309 -16.69 -10.61 1.26
CA TRP A 309 -16.06 -9.35 1.67
C TRP A 309 -15.20 -8.73 0.56
N SER A 310 -15.27 -9.21 -0.69
CA SER A 310 -14.35 -8.75 -1.74
C SER A 310 -14.42 -7.25 -1.99
N GLU A 311 -15.60 -6.64 -1.87
CA GLU A 311 -15.76 -5.18 -1.99
C GLU A 311 -15.04 -4.42 -0.87
N TYR A 312 -15.21 -4.84 0.39
CA TYR A 312 -14.47 -4.29 1.53
C TYR A 312 -12.96 -4.48 1.33
N LEU A 313 -12.57 -5.70 0.99
CA LEU A 313 -11.18 -6.11 0.91
C LEU A 313 -10.45 -5.26 -0.13
N MET A 314 -11.01 -5.11 -1.33
CA MET A 314 -10.41 -4.29 -2.37
C MET A 314 -10.15 -2.85 -1.88
N VAL A 315 -11.13 -2.21 -1.22
CA VAL A 315 -10.98 -0.83 -0.74
C VAL A 315 -10.00 -0.72 0.43
N HIS A 316 -9.99 -1.69 1.34
CA HIS A 316 -9.06 -1.76 2.46
C HIS A 316 -7.61 -1.90 1.99
N GLU A 317 -7.34 -2.87 1.11
CA GLU A 317 -5.98 -3.10 0.59
C GLU A 317 -5.49 -1.92 -0.27
N PHE A 318 -6.41 -1.24 -0.96
CA PHE A 318 -6.13 0.02 -1.66
C PHE A 318 -5.68 1.13 -0.69
N GLY A 319 -6.29 1.17 0.50
CA GLY A 319 -5.89 2.04 1.62
C GLY A 319 -4.41 1.93 1.94
N HIS A 320 -3.87 0.71 1.98
CA HIS A 320 -2.45 0.48 2.18
C HIS A 320 -1.63 0.83 0.94
N SER A 321 -1.94 0.21 -0.20
CA SER A 321 -1.05 0.22 -1.36
C SER A 321 -0.91 1.57 -2.04
N PHE A 322 -1.97 2.38 -2.05
CA PHE A 322 -1.94 3.68 -2.71
C PHE A 322 -1.98 4.83 -1.72
N PHE A 323 -2.76 4.71 -0.64
CA PHE A 323 -2.93 5.81 0.31
C PHE A 323 -1.94 5.81 1.49
N GLY A 324 -1.11 4.77 1.62
CA GLY A 324 -0.09 4.68 2.68
C GLY A 324 -0.69 4.62 4.09
N LEU A 325 -1.93 4.15 4.20
CA LEU A 325 -2.62 4.00 5.48
C LEU A 325 -2.14 2.74 6.18
N ALA A 326 -1.99 2.79 7.50
CA ALA A 326 -1.76 1.62 8.33
C ALA A 326 -3.07 0.90 8.66
N ASP A 327 -2.95 -0.34 9.09
CA ASP A 327 -4.03 -1.04 9.76
C ASP A 327 -4.34 -0.41 11.11
N GLU A 328 -5.61 -0.13 11.36
CA GLU A 328 -6.08 0.38 12.65
C GLU A 328 -6.46 -0.78 13.60
N TYR A 329 -6.54 -2.02 13.11
CA TYR A 329 -6.85 -3.17 13.97
C TYR A 329 -5.62 -3.70 14.70
N TYR A 330 -5.85 -4.27 15.88
CA TYR A 330 -4.78 -4.70 16.79
C TYR A 330 -4.95 -6.10 17.38
N THR A 331 -6.04 -6.79 17.06
CA THR A 331 -6.38 -8.11 17.63
C THR A 331 -6.22 -9.26 16.64
N SER A 332 -5.85 -8.97 15.38
CA SER A 332 -5.68 -9.98 14.34
C SER A 332 -4.36 -10.74 14.50
N VAL A 333 -4.39 -12.02 14.12
CA VAL A 333 -3.15 -12.79 13.91
C VAL A 333 -2.51 -12.32 12.60
N VAL A 334 -1.26 -11.85 12.67
CA VAL A 334 -0.47 -11.34 11.54
C VAL A 334 0.81 -12.14 11.36
N ALA A 335 1.51 -11.97 10.24
CA ALA A 335 2.81 -12.60 9.97
C ALA A 335 3.99 -11.92 10.69
N TYR A 336 3.73 -10.74 11.25
CA TYR A 336 4.74 -9.83 11.80
C TYR A 336 4.90 -10.00 13.30
N GLU A 337 6.09 -9.66 13.76
CA GLU A 337 6.37 -9.43 15.16
C GLU A 337 6.94 -8.01 15.30
N ASP A 338 6.44 -7.24 16.28
CA ASP A 338 6.75 -5.81 16.53
C ASP A 338 6.89 -4.95 15.26
N PHE A 339 5.91 -5.06 14.34
CA PHE A 339 5.90 -4.33 13.07
C PHE A 339 6.11 -2.83 13.26
N TYR A 340 5.51 -2.27 14.32
CA TYR A 340 5.80 -0.94 14.84
C TYR A 340 6.55 -1.08 16.17
N PRO A 341 7.87 -0.87 16.20
CA PRO A 341 8.63 -0.97 17.43
C PRO A 341 8.21 0.13 18.43
N PRO A 342 8.10 -0.17 19.73
CA PRO A 342 7.77 0.83 20.74
C PRO A 342 8.77 1.99 20.78
N GLY A 343 8.27 3.20 21.02
CA GLY A 343 9.09 4.41 21.17
C GLY A 343 9.39 5.15 19.86
N TYR A 344 8.84 4.70 18.74
CA TYR A 344 9.01 5.33 17.43
C TYR A 344 7.67 5.76 16.86
N GLU A 345 7.64 6.94 16.25
CA GLU A 345 6.44 7.46 15.60
C GLU A 345 6.31 6.80 14.20
N PRO A 346 5.19 6.11 13.90
CA PRO A 346 4.98 5.53 12.57
C PRO A 346 5.03 6.59 11.47
N ALA A 347 5.28 6.21 10.21
CA ALA A 347 5.22 7.15 9.09
C ALA A 347 3.77 7.37 8.61
N GLU A 348 2.94 6.36 8.78
CA GLU A 348 1.56 6.31 8.29
C GLU A 348 0.68 7.34 8.98
N PRO A 349 -0.20 8.04 8.26
CA PRO A 349 -0.90 9.21 8.80
C PRO A 349 -2.01 8.87 9.80
N ASN A 350 -2.58 7.66 9.74
CA ASN A 350 -3.76 7.25 10.50
C ASN A 350 -3.45 6.46 11.79
N ILE A 351 -2.18 6.36 12.18
CA ILE A 351 -1.81 5.81 13.49
C ILE A 351 -0.70 6.67 14.13
N THR A 352 -0.65 6.69 15.46
CA THR A 352 0.38 7.42 16.20
C THR A 352 0.87 6.63 17.39
N ALA A 353 2.14 6.78 17.76
CA ALA A 353 2.66 6.30 19.03
C ALA A 353 2.40 7.32 20.17
N ALA A 354 1.86 8.50 19.84
CA ALA A 354 1.56 9.59 20.76
C ALA A 354 2.76 9.94 21.66
N LEU A 355 3.97 9.97 21.07
CA LEU A 355 5.20 10.34 21.79
C LEU A 355 5.14 11.77 22.36
N ASP A 356 4.35 12.63 21.71
CA ASP A 356 3.93 13.95 22.18
C ASP A 356 2.40 14.08 22.09
N VAL A 357 1.72 13.89 23.22
CA VAL A 357 0.26 13.94 23.32
C VAL A 357 -0.32 15.32 23.00
N GLU A 358 0.48 16.39 23.15
CA GLU A 358 0.06 17.75 22.81
C GLU A 358 0.10 17.99 21.31
N ASN A 359 0.87 17.21 20.55
CA ASN A 359 1.11 17.41 19.11
C ASN A 359 0.96 16.10 18.32
N VAL A 360 -0.10 15.34 18.58
CA VAL A 360 -0.47 14.17 17.77
C VAL A 360 -0.71 14.57 16.30
N LYS A 361 -0.49 13.62 15.38
CA LYS A 361 -0.50 13.84 13.92
C LYS A 361 -1.72 14.59 13.39
N TRP A 362 -2.91 14.27 13.90
CA TRP A 362 -4.18 14.85 13.46
C TRP A 362 -4.77 15.82 14.49
N LYS A 363 -3.92 16.53 15.23
CA LYS A 363 -4.34 17.51 16.25
C LYS A 363 -5.39 18.49 15.74
N HIS A 364 -5.25 18.96 14.50
CA HIS A 364 -6.17 19.92 13.87
C HIS A 364 -7.56 19.34 13.56
N LEU A 365 -7.73 18.01 13.62
CA LEU A 365 -9.00 17.33 13.41
C LEU A 365 -9.64 16.84 14.71
N LEU A 366 -8.98 16.97 15.87
CA LEU A 366 -9.52 16.52 17.14
C LEU A 366 -10.87 17.18 17.44
N THR A 367 -11.80 16.37 17.95
CA THR A 367 -13.08 16.89 18.43
C THR A 367 -12.83 17.82 19.63
N GLU A 368 -13.54 18.94 19.68
CA GLU A 368 -13.44 19.89 20.79
C GLU A 368 -13.64 19.20 22.14
N ASP A 369 -12.80 19.55 23.12
CA ASP A 369 -12.77 18.99 24.47
C ASP A 369 -12.58 17.46 24.59
N ILE A 370 -12.14 16.77 23.53
CA ILE A 370 -11.87 15.33 23.60
C ILE A 370 -10.63 15.06 24.46
N GLU A 371 -10.72 14.06 25.35
CA GLU A 371 -9.59 13.61 26.16
C GLU A 371 -8.53 12.94 25.28
N VAL A 372 -7.24 13.19 25.56
CA VAL A 372 -6.09 12.60 24.86
C VAL A 372 -5.13 11.96 25.87
N PRO A 373 -4.91 10.62 25.82
CA PRO A 373 -5.60 9.65 24.97
C PRO A 373 -7.09 9.51 25.28
N THR A 374 -7.90 9.16 24.28
CA THR A 374 -9.37 9.12 24.41
C THR A 374 -9.85 7.78 24.98
N PRO A 375 -10.48 7.75 26.18
CA PRO A 375 -11.00 6.52 26.75
C PRO A 375 -12.21 6.00 25.98
N TRP A 376 -12.15 4.76 25.52
CA TRP A 376 -13.24 4.08 24.81
C TRP A 376 -13.51 2.70 25.41
N GLU A 377 -14.55 2.04 24.91
CA GLU A 377 -15.07 0.76 25.42
C GLU A 377 -14.18 -0.43 25.02
N LYS A 378 -12.86 -0.29 25.19
CA LYS A 378 -11.80 -1.19 24.74
C LYS A 378 -11.86 -2.57 25.40
N ALA A 379 -12.08 -2.64 26.71
CA ALA A 379 -12.03 -3.92 27.44
C ALA A 379 -13.10 -4.92 26.95
N ASP A 380 -14.30 -4.40 26.68
CA ASP A 380 -15.42 -5.18 26.14
C ASP A 380 -15.17 -5.57 24.68
N TYR A 381 -14.61 -4.66 23.86
CA TYR A 381 -14.20 -4.96 22.49
C TYR A 381 -13.10 -6.04 22.44
N ASP A 382 -12.07 -5.93 23.27
CA ASP A 382 -10.97 -6.90 23.39
C ASP A 382 -11.53 -8.29 23.72
N THR A 383 -12.48 -8.37 24.65
CA THR A 383 -13.13 -9.63 25.04
C THR A 383 -13.86 -10.27 23.86
N MET A 384 -14.69 -9.49 23.15
CA MET A 384 -15.43 -9.96 21.97
C MET A 384 -14.46 -10.39 20.85
N SER A 385 -13.46 -9.57 20.54
CA SER A 385 -12.53 -9.81 19.45
C SER A 385 -11.64 -11.02 19.70
N LEU A 386 -11.11 -11.20 20.91
CA LEU A 386 -10.27 -12.36 21.26
C LEU A 386 -11.07 -13.67 21.26
N ALA A 387 -12.34 -13.62 21.67
CA ALA A 387 -13.24 -14.78 21.56
C ALA A 387 -13.46 -15.19 20.10
N TRP A 388 -13.65 -14.21 19.21
CA TRP A 388 -13.76 -14.46 17.78
C TRP A 388 -12.49 -15.06 17.19
N GLN A 389 -11.30 -14.52 17.47
CA GLN A 389 -10.04 -15.05 16.93
C GLN A 389 -9.84 -16.53 17.27
N ARG A 390 -10.18 -16.95 18.50
CA ARG A 390 -10.13 -18.37 18.90
C ARG A 390 -11.12 -19.24 18.15
N LEU A 391 -12.35 -18.77 17.94
CA LEU A 391 -13.37 -19.51 17.19
C LEU A 391 -12.98 -19.62 15.71
N ARG A 392 -12.56 -18.50 15.12
CA ARG A 392 -12.13 -18.39 13.74
C ARG A 392 -10.97 -19.34 13.42
N GLY A 393 -9.96 -19.41 14.30
CA GLY A 393 -8.84 -20.35 14.16
C GLY A 393 -9.32 -21.81 14.09
N LYS A 394 -10.23 -22.22 14.98
CA LYS A 394 -10.80 -23.58 14.98
C LYS A 394 -11.57 -23.90 13.70
N LEU A 395 -12.34 -22.94 13.17
CA LEU A 395 -13.11 -23.13 11.94
C LEU A 395 -12.18 -23.28 10.73
N ASN A 396 -11.13 -22.45 10.65
CA ASN A 396 -10.11 -22.56 9.60
C ASN A 396 -9.35 -23.88 9.66
N ASP A 397 -8.90 -24.29 10.85
CA ASP A 397 -8.19 -25.56 11.03
C ASP A 397 -9.05 -26.76 10.60
N ARG A 398 -10.35 -26.70 10.86
CA ARG A 398 -11.32 -27.70 10.39
C ARG A 398 -11.40 -27.74 8.87
N ILE A 399 -11.56 -26.61 8.20
CA ILE A 399 -11.62 -26.53 6.73
C ILE A 399 -10.32 -27.07 6.11
N ALA A 400 -9.17 -26.60 6.60
CA ALA A 400 -7.86 -27.04 6.11
C ALA A 400 -7.65 -28.55 6.31
N LYS A 401 -8.12 -29.11 7.43
CA LYS A 401 -8.07 -30.56 7.68
C LYS A 401 -8.95 -31.32 6.68
N LEU A 402 -10.20 -30.91 6.50
CA LEU A 402 -11.14 -31.56 5.56
C LEU A 402 -10.57 -31.58 4.13
N ARG A 403 -10.01 -30.46 3.66
CA ARG A 403 -9.38 -30.37 2.35
C ARG A 403 -8.16 -31.29 2.21
N ARG A 404 -7.26 -31.32 3.22
CA ARG A 404 -6.07 -32.20 3.19
C ARG A 404 -6.42 -33.69 3.24
N GLU A 405 -7.49 -34.06 3.93
CA GLU A 405 -7.94 -35.45 4.06
C GLU A 405 -8.79 -35.92 2.88
N GLY A 406 -9.07 -35.05 1.90
CA GLY A 406 -9.90 -35.37 0.74
C GLY A 406 -11.35 -35.68 1.12
N ALA A 407 -11.88 -34.97 2.13
CA ALA A 407 -13.27 -35.11 2.55
C ALA A 407 -14.23 -34.78 1.39
N PRO A 408 -15.48 -35.28 1.42
CA PRO A 408 -16.48 -34.96 0.42
C PRO A 408 -16.68 -33.44 0.26
N GLU A 409 -16.82 -32.97 -0.98
CA GLU A 409 -16.94 -31.53 -1.29
C GLU A 409 -18.11 -30.86 -0.55
N GLU A 410 -19.20 -31.60 -0.33
CA GLU A 410 -20.35 -31.13 0.45
C GLU A 410 -19.98 -30.82 1.91
N GLU A 411 -19.12 -31.63 2.54
CA GLU A 411 -18.66 -31.39 3.91
C GLU A 411 -17.72 -30.18 4.00
N VAL A 412 -16.84 -30.02 3.01
CA VAL A 412 -15.95 -28.86 2.89
C VAL A 412 -16.78 -27.58 2.70
N THR A 413 -17.73 -27.60 1.76
CA THR A 413 -18.62 -26.49 1.47
C THR A 413 -19.43 -26.09 2.71
N ALA A 414 -20.02 -27.07 3.42
CA ALA A 414 -20.78 -26.80 4.64
C ALA A 414 -19.91 -26.16 5.75
N ALA A 415 -18.66 -26.57 5.88
CA ALA A 415 -17.73 -25.96 6.84
C ALA A 415 -17.35 -24.52 6.45
N GLU A 416 -17.17 -24.25 5.15
CA GLU A 416 -16.90 -22.91 4.62
C GLU A 416 -18.11 -21.98 4.76
N GLU A 417 -19.32 -22.47 4.51
CA GLU A 417 -20.56 -21.73 4.75
C GLU A 417 -20.76 -21.41 6.23
N GLU A 418 -20.46 -22.35 7.14
CA GLU A 418 -20.49 -22.10 8.58
C GLU A 418 -19.50 -20.99 8.97
N TYR A 419 -18.26 -21.09 8.49
CA TYR A 419 -17.25 -20.05 8.70
C TYR A 419 -17.73 -18.69 8.21
N ASN A 420 -18.23 -18.63 6.97
CA ASN A 420 -18.65 -17.41 6.31
C ASN A 420 -19.79 -16.74 7.06
N ARG A 421 -20.79 -17.51 7.49
CA ARG A 421 -21.92 -17.00 8.29
C ARG A 421 -21.43 -16.41 9.62
N ARG A 422 -20.55 -17.12 10.33
CA ARG A 422 -20.02 -16.69 11.64
C ARG A 422 -19.15 -15.43 11.52
N ASP A 423 -18.32 -15.33 10.48
CA ASP A 423 -17.49 -14.16 10.22
C ASP A 423 -18.35 -12.93 9.91
N ARG A 424 -19.45 -13.11 9.17
CA ARG A 424 -20.43 -12.05 8.93
C ARG A 424 -21.16 -11.59 10.18
N GLU A 425 -21.65 -12.53 10.98
CA GLU A 425 -22.29 -12.23 12.26
C GLU A 425 -21.34 -11.44 13.18
N HIS A 426 -20.08 -11.88 13.29
CA HIS A 426 -19.10 -11.17 14.11
C HIS A 426 -18.79 -9.77 13.59
N ALA A 427 -18.54 -9.60 12.29
CA ALA A 427 -18.24 -8.29 11.72
C ALA A 427 -19.38 -7.29 11.91
N LEU A 428 -20.63 -7.72 11.73
CA LEU A 428 -21.81 -6.88 11.96
C LEU A 428 -21.97 -6.52 13.45
N ASN A 429 -21.78 -7.50 14.35
CA ASN A 429 -21.84 -7.24 15.79
C ASN A 429 -20.76 -6.25 16.24
N ALA A 430 -19.53 -6.38 15.72
CA ALA A 430 -18.44 -5.45 16.02
C ALA A 430 -18.75 -4.04 15.53
N HIS A 431 -19.29 -3.91 14.31
CA HIS A 431 -19.68 -2.60 13.77
C HIS A 431 -20.81 -1.94 14.58
N GLU A 432 -21.89 -2.67 14.90
CA GLU A 432 -22.98 -2.11 15.71
C GLU A 432 -22.53 -1.76 17.14
N TYR A 433 -21.61 -2.54 17.71
CA TYR A 433 -20.99 -2.23 18.99
C TYR A 433 -20.21 -0.90 18.95
N LEU A 434 -19.32 -0.72 17.96
CA LEU A 434 -18.51 0.50 17.83
C LEU A 434 -19.37 1.72 17.47
N LYS A 435 -20.41 1.53 16.66
CA LYS A 435 -21.39 2.57 16.32
C LYS A 435 -22.21 3.03 17.53
N ALA A 436 -22.38 2.18 18.53
CA ALA A 436 -23.04 2.53 19.80
C ALA A 436 -22.11 3.21 20.82
N SER A 437 -20.80 3.31 20.52
CA SER A 437 -19.84 4.02 21.39
C SER A 437 -20.24 5.47 21.61
N LYS A 438 -19.95 6.00 22.81
CA LYS A 438 -20.11 7.44 23.10
C LYS A 438 -19.27 8.34 22.19
N HIS A 439 -18.22 7.79 21.58
CA HIS A 439 -17.29 8.49 20.69
C HIS A 439 -17.52 8.17 19.21
N ALA A 440 -18.64 7.54 18.85
CA ALA A 440 -18.97 7.26 17.45
C ALA A 440 -18.98 8.56 16.62
N GLY A 441 -18.20 8.58 15.54
CA GLY A 441 -18.09 9.75 14.66
C GLY A 441 -17.17 10.86 15.16
N GLN A 442 -16.61 10.75 16.37
CA GLN A 442 -15.66 11.72 16.91
C GLN A 442 -14.22 11.34 16.54
N VAL A 443 -13.40 12.36 16.32
CA VAL A 443 -11.95 12.23 16.09
C VAL A 443 -11.22 12.44 17.42
N GLY A 444 -10.47 11.42 17.83
CA GLY A 444 -9.74 11.34 19.10
C GLY A 444 -8.43 10.58 18.95
N VAL A 445 -7.94 10.01 20.05
CA VAL A 445 -6.68 9.25 20.12
C VAL A 445 -6.96 7.94 20.86
N PHE A 446 -7.50 6.95 20.14
CA PHE A 446 -8.04 5.71 20.72
C PHE A 446 -6.98 4.61 20.76
N GLU A 447 -6.66 4.10 21.96
CA GLU A 447 -5.62 3.07 22.13
C GLU A 447 -5.99 1.76 21.43
N GLY A 448 -5.02 1.17 20.76
CA GLY A 448 -5.14 -0.04 19.95
C GLY A 448 -5.15 0.30 18.46
N ALA A 449 -4.01 0.07 17.81
CA ALA A 449 -3.81 0.26 16.37
C ALA A 449 -2.57 -0.51 15.90
N GLY A 450 -2.40 -0.69 14.58
CA GLY A 450 -1.17 -1.22 13.98
C GLY A 450 -0.72 -2.54 14.60
N TYR A 451 -1.63 -3.49 14.82
CA TYR A 451 -1.34 -4.80 15.43
C TYR A 451 -0.90 -4.73 16.91
N ALA A 452 -0.82 -3.54 17.52
CA ALA A 452 -0.41 -3.34 18.91
C ALA A 452 -1.62 -3.05 19.81
N ILE A 453 -1.81 -3.89 20.83
CA ILE A 453 -2.91 -3.75 21.80
C ILE A 453 -2.78 -2.46 22.63
N LYS A 454 -1.55 -1.98 22.83
CA LYS A 454 -1.20 -0.82 23.66
C LYS A 454 -0.08 -0.01 23.00
N GLY A 455 0.00 1.28 23.34
CA GLY A 455 1.08 2.17 22.91
C GLY A 455 0.98 2.69 21.48
N LEU A 456 0.02 2.21 20.68
CA LEU A 456 -0.38 2.84 19.42
C LEU A 456 -1.85 3.24 19.49
N TYR A 457 -2.17 4.30 18.76
CA TYR A 457 -3.48 4.93 18.78
C TYR A 457 -3.98 5.18 17.36
N ARG A 458 -5.30 5.10 17.18
CA ARG A 458 -6.02 5.39 15.94
C ARG A 458 -6.95 6.60 16.11
N PRO A 459 -7.35 7.26 15.02
CA PRO A 459 -8.07 8.54 15.07
C PRO A 459 -9.56 8.43 15.38
N MET A 460 -10.22 7.31 15.08
CA MET A 460 -11.65 7.11 15.32
C MET A 460 -11.94 5.72 15.86
N VAL A 461 -13.05 5.54 16.57
CA VAL A 461 -13.43 4.23 17.13
C VAL A 461 -13.65 3.15 16.07
N ASP A 462 -14.04 3.54 14.85
CA ASP A 462 -14.24 2.65 13.70
C ASP A 462 -13.80 3.30 12.40
N CYS A 463 -13.30 2.48 11.48
CA CYS A 463 -12.75 2.85 10.17
C CYS A 463 -12.75 1.59 9.29
N ILE A 464 -12.78 1.75 7.96
CA ILE A 464 -12.53 0.62 7.05
C ILE A 464 -11.12 0.00 7.24
N MET A 465 -10.16 0.77 7.76
CA MET A 465 -8.85 0.26 8.18
C MET A 465 -8.90 -0.50 9.52
N PHE A 466 -10.07 -0.54 10.19
CA PHE A 466 -10.27 -1.21 11.47
C PHE A 466 -11.19 -2.44 11.37
N THR A 467 -12.38 -2.30 10.76
CA THR A 467 -13.38 -3.39 10.71
C THR A 467 -13.95 -3.63 9.32
N LYS A 468 -14.31 -4.89 9.06
CA LYS A 468 -14.85 -5.35 7.76
C LYS A 468 -16.22 -4.78 7.39
N ALA A 469 -17.06 -4.53 8.39
CA ALA A 469 -18.43 -4.10 8.17
C ALA A 469 -18.54 -2.58 8.03
N GLN A 470 -17.52 -1.83 8.43
CA GLN A 470 -17.39 -0.41 8.15
C GLN A 470 -17.11 -0.21 6.65
N LYS A 471 -17.80 0.77 6.05
CA LYS A 471 -17.66 1.10 4.63
C LYS A 471 -16.91 2.40 4.39
N ARG A 472 -16.70 3.19 5.43
CA ARG A 472 -16.10 4.54 5.33
C ARG A 472 -14.74 4.60 5.98
N PHE A 473 -13.86 5.36 5.35
CA PHE A 473 -12.63 5.82 5.97
C PHE A 473 -12.95 6.78 7.12
N CYS A 474 -12.11 6.79 8.14
CA CYS A 474 -12.16 7.79 9.20
C CYS A 474 -11.73 9.16 8.66
N LYS A 475 -12.01 10.25 9.38
CA LYS A 475 -11.70 11.61 8.89
C LYS A 475 -10.22 11.89 8.62
N VAL A 476 -9.34 11.23 9.36
CA VAL A 476 -7.89 11.34 9.16
C VAL A 476 -7.45 10.57 7.91
N CYS A 477 -8.01 9.37 7.69
CA CYS A 477 -7.80 8.64 6.44
C CYS A 477 -8.35 9.43 5.24
N GLU A 478 -9.57 9.99 5.33
CA GLU A 478 -10.14 10.82 4.25
C GLU A 478 -9.20 12.00 3.89
N GLU A 479 -8.67 12.73 4.87
CA GLU A 479 -7.71 13.82 4.62
C GLU A 479 -6.41 13.31 3.96
N ALA A 480 -5.84 12.22 4.46
CA ALA A 480 -4.63 11.64 3.90
C ALA A 480 -4.82 11.15 2.45
N MET A 481 -5.99 10.57 2.16
CA MET A 481 -6.35 10.12 0.83
C MET A 481 -6.48 11.30 -0.14
N ILE A 482 -7.13 12.40 0.27
CA ILE A 482 -7.27 13.59 -0.57
C ILE A 482 -5.90 14.14 -0.96
N LYS A 483 -4.97 14.28 0.01
CA LYS A 483 -3.59 14.74 -0.25
C LYS A 483 -2.88 13.90 -1.31
N ILE A 484 -3.09 12.59 -1.32
CA ILE A 484 -2.49 11.70 -2.31
C ILE A 484 -3.17 11.83 -3.67
N ILE A 485 -4.49 11.98 -3.71
CA ILE A 485 -5.22 12.21 -4.96
C ILE A 485 -4.73 13.51 -5.61
N GLU A 486 -4.66 14.59 -4.84
CA GLU A 486 -4.14 15.90 -5.29
C GLU A 486 -2.70 15.77 -5.79
N TRP A 487 -1.81 15.10 -5.03
CA TRP A 487 -0.42 14.87 -5.43
C TRP A 487 -0.26 14.29 -6.85
N TYR A 488 -1.15 13.37 -7.24
CA TYR A 488 -1.12 12.70 -8.54
C TYR A 488 -1.92 13.40 -9.65
N SER A 489 -2.76 14.38 -9.32
CA SER A 489 -3.76 14.89 -10.28
C SER A 489 -3.77 16.40 -10.48
N GLU A 490 -2.82 17.09 -9.85
CA GLU A 490 -2.51 18.51 -10.10
C GLU A 490 -1.76 18.74 -11.41
#